data_AF-A0A2E3ZMM3-F1
#
_entry.id   AF-A0A2E3ZMM3-F1
#
_cell.length_a   1.000
_cell.length_b   1.000
_cell.length_c   1.000
_cell.angle_alpha   90.00
_cell.angle_beta   90.00
_cell.angle_gamma   90.00
#
_symmetry.space_group_name_H-M   'P 1'
#
loop_
_entity.id
_entity.type
_entity.pdbx_description
1 polymer ?
#
loop_
_entity_poly.entity_id
_entity_poly.type
_entity_poly.pdbx_seq_one_letter_code
_entity_poly.pdbx_strand_id
1 'polypeptide(L)'
;MRTRIVKSFIIILIISLGAIVATWAKYQSLDPCEWLHRDISQKINLPILMIKAQVKAGFLLHGIASPSAGQCIYAWWKYRFENAQDIKTLGRE
;
A
#
# COMPACT_ATOMS: atom_id res chain seq x y z
N MET A 1 11.75 9.00 35.52
CA MET A 1 11.27 7.98 34.56
C MET A 1 9.90 8.30 33.95
N ARG A 2 8.86 8.58 34.75
CA ARG A 2 7.47 8.82 34.28
C ARG A 2 7.34 9.90 33.19
N THR A 3 8.03 11.03 33.31
CA THR A 3 7.99 12.14 32.32
C THR A 3 8.67 11.82 30.99
N ARG A 4 9.68 10.93 30.98
CA ARG A 4 10.33 10.49 29.73
C ARG A 4 9.41 9.56 28.94
N ILE A 5 8.71 8.66 29.63
CA ILE A 5 7.72 7.75 29.02
C ILE A 5 6.58 8.56 28.40
N VAL A 6 6.00 9.52 29.14
CA VAL A 6 4.92 10.38 28.61
C VAL A 6 5.39 11.19 27.39
N LYS A 7 6.60 11.75 27.42
CA LYS A 7 7.17 12.43 26.24
C LYS A 7 7.33 11.49 25.04
N SER A 8 7.85 10.29 25.25
CA SER A 8 7.97 9.28 24.19
C SER A 8 6.60 8.91 23.61
N PHE A 9 5.58 8.71 24.46
CA PHE A 9 4.21 8.45 24.01
C PHE A 9 3.65 9.59 23.16
N ILE A 10 3.83 10.84 23.60
CA ILE A 10 3.38 12.02 22.85
C ILE A 10 4.08 12.10 21.49
N ILE A 11 5.40 11.87 21.45
CA ILE A 11 6.16 11.89 20.20
C ILE A 11 5.66 10.81 19.24
N ILE A 12 5.46 9.58 19.72
CA ILE A 12 4.93 8.48 18.90
C ILE A 12 3.56 8.86 18.36
N LEU A 13 2.68 9.40 19.20
CA LEU A 13 1.32 9.78 18.82
C LEU A 13 1.31 10.86 17.73
N ILE A 14 2.17 11.87 17.83
CA ILE A 14 2.31 12.92 16.80
C ILE A 14 2.82 12.32 15.49
N ILE A 15 3.81 11.44 15.53
CA ILE A 15 4.36 10.78 14.33
C ILE A 15 3.29 9.90 13.67
N SER A 16 2.55 9.12 14.45
CA SER A 16 1.46 8.27 13.94
C SER A 16 0.36 9.09 13.28
N LEU A 17 -0.07 10.18 13.91
CA LEU A 17 -1.05 11.11 13.32
C LEU A 17 -0.53 11.71 12.02
N GLY A 18 0.73 12.16 12.00
CA GLY A 18 1.37 12.68 10.79
C GLY A 18 1.38 11.67 9.65
N ALA A 19 1.70 10.40 9.94
CA ALA A 19 1.71 9.33 8.94
C ALA A 19 0.31 9.03 8.39
N ILE A 20 -0.73 9.02 9.24
CA ILE A 20 -2.12 8.82 8.81
C ILE A 20 -2.56 9.96 7.89
N VAL A 21 -2.32 11.21 8.28
CA VAL A 21 -2.68 12.39 7.49
C VAL A 21 -1.94 12.40 6.14
N ALA A 22 -0.64 12.10 6.13
CA ALA A 22 0.15 12.03 4.90
C ALA A 22 -0.36 10.93 3.96
N THR A 23 -0.66 9.75 4.50
CA THR A 23 -1.23 8.63 3.74
C THR A 23 -2.58 9.00 3.13
N TRP A 24 -3.45 9.63 3.92
CA TRP A 24 -4.76 10.05 3.47
C TRP A 24 -4.67 11.17 2.42
N ALA A 25 -3.78 12.15 2.58
CA ALA A 25 -3.57 13.20 1.60
C ALA A 25 -3.09 12.66 0.24
N LYS A 26 -2.25 11.61 0.25
CA LYS A 26 -1.70 11.02 -0.98
C LYS A 26 -2.68 10.09 -1.68
N TYR A 27 -3.36 9.22 -0.93
CA TYR A 27 -4.14 8.13 -1.49
C TYR A 27 -5.66 8.35 -1.41
N GLN A 28 -6.10 9.28 -0.56
CA GLN A 28 -7.51 9.53 -0.20
C GLN A 28 -8.21 8.29 0.38
N SER A 29 -7.44 7.28 0.78
CA SER A 29 -7.93 6.03 1.32
C SER A 29 -6.91 5.50 2.31
N LEU A 30 -7.38 4.78 3.33
CA LEU A 30 -6.53 3.97 4.21
C LEU A 30 -6.49 2.51 3.75
N ASP A 31 -7.13 2.19 2.62
CA ASP A 31 -7.09 0.87 2.01
C ASP A 31 -5.77 0.68 1.24
N PRO A 32 -4.95 -0.30 1.64
CA PRO A 32 -3.67 -0.57 1.00
C PRO A 32 -3.77 -1.06 -0.44
N CYS A 33 -4.89 -1.69 -0.83
CA CYS A 33 -5.11 -2.05 -2.23
C CYS A 33 -5.27 -0.80 -3.09
N GLU A 34 -5.95 0.25 -2.58
CA GLU A 34 -6.06 1.52 -3.29
C GLU A 34 -4.70 2.25 -3.38
N TRP A 35 -3.82 2.08 -2.38
CA TRP A 35 -2.46 2.62 -2.45
C TRP A 35 -1.67 2.01 -3.62
N LEU A 36 -1.76 0.69 -3.78
CA LEU A 36 -1.15 -0.04 -4.88
C LEU A 36 -1.72 0.42 -6.23
N HIS A 37 -3.05 0.50 -6.37
CA HIS A 37 -3.68 0.95 -7.61
C HIS A 37 -3.25 2.37 -8.00
N ARG A 38 -3.20 3.29 -7.03
CA ARG A 38 -2.80 4.68 -7.30
C ARG A 38 -1.34 4.81 -7.68
N ASP A 39 -0.43 4.15 -6.96
CA ASP A 39 1.00 4.20 -7.27
C ASP A 39 1.29 3.62 -8.67
N ILE A 40 0.62 2.53 -9.06
CA ILE A 40 0.72 1.97 -10.42
C ILE A 40 0.15 2.97 -11.44
N SER A 41 -0.99 3.61 -11.14
CA SER A 41 -1.61 4.57 -12.06
C SER A 41 -0.74 5.78 -12.35
N GLN A 42 -0.06 6.29 -11.32
CA GLN A 42 0.85 7.41 -11.45
C GLN A 42 2.11 7.07 -12.26
N LYS A 43 2.55 5.80 -12.26
CA LYS A 43 3.74 5.37 -13.00
C LYS A 43 3.47 5.03 -14.46
N ILE A 44 2.36 4.34 -14.75
CA ILE A 44 2.12 3.77 -16.09
C ILE A 44 1.12 4.62 -16.90
N ASN A 45 0.49 5.64 -16.29
CA ASN A 45 -0.49 6.53 -16.94
C ASN A 45 -1.66 5.78 -17.61
N LEU A 46 -2.07 4.65 -17.01
CA LEU A 46 -3.22 3.86 -17.43
C LEU A 46 -4.50 4.25 -16.66
N PRO A 47 -5.68 4.00 -17.25
CA PRO A 47 -6.95 4.12 -16.54
C PRO A 47 -6.99 3.20 -15.31
N ILE A 48 -7.55 3.72 -14.20
CA ILE A 48 -7.63 2.99 -12.93
C ILE A 48 -8.32 1.61 -13.05
N LEU A 49 -9.28 1.47 -13.97
CA LEU A 49 -10.00 0.22 -14.24
C LEU A 49 -9.08 -0.87 -14.78
N MET A 50 -8.19 -0.51 -15.72
CA MET A 50 -7.22 -1.46 -16.27
C MET A 50 -6.23 -1.91 -15.20
N ILE A 51 -5.82 -0.99 -14.32
CA ILE A 51 -4.89 -1.31 -13.23
C ILE A 51 -5.54 -2.22 -12.21
N LYS A 52 -6.79 -1.97 -11.82
CA LYS A 52 -7.54 -2.89 -10.94
C LYS A 52 -7.64 -4.29 -11.54
N ALA A 53 -7.91 -4.39 -12.84
CA ALA A 53 -7.94 -5.66 -13.55
C ALA A 53 -6.56 -6.33 -13.60
N GLN A 54 -5.50 -5.58 -13.87
CA GLN A 54 -4.12 -6.07 -13.91
C GLN A 54 -3.63 -6.56 -12.54
N VAL A 55 -3.86 -5.81 -11.48
CA VAL A 55 -3.53 -6.20 -10.11
C VAL A 55 -4.31 -7.47 -9.72
N LYS A 56 -5.62 -7.51 -10.00
CA LYS A 56 -6.43 -8.70 -9.77
C LYS A 56 -5.93 -9.91 -10.58
N ALA A 57 -5.55 -9.72 -11.84
CA ALA A 57 -4.97 -10.76 -12.68
C ALA A 57 -3.62 -11.27 -12.12
N GLY A 58 -2.77 -10.37 -11.63
CA GLY A 58 -1.52 -10.72 -10.94
C GLY A 58 -1.78 -11.64 -9.75
N PHE A 59 -2.68 -11.25 -8.85
CA PHE A 59 -3.09 -12.09 -7.72
C PHE A 59 -3.72 -13.42 -8.14
N LEU A 60 -4.56 -13.42 -9.18
CA LEU A 60 -5.18 -14.65 -9.70
C LEU A 60 -4.15 -15.66 -10.24
N LEU A 61 -3.05 -15.20 -10.84
CA LEU A 61 -1.96 -16.08 -11.29
C LEU A 61 -1.30 -16.85 -10.13
N HIS A 62 -1.44 -16.34 -8.90
CA HIS A 62 -0.97 -17.01 -7.67
C HIS A 62 -2.11 -17.65 -6.87
N GLY A 63 -3.29 -17.84 -7.48
CA GLY A 63 -4.44 -18.50 -6.85
C GLY A 63 -5.26 -17.62 -5.91
N ILE A 64 -5.00 -16.31 -5.87
CA ILE A 64 -5.69 -15.37 -4.97
C ILE A 64 -6.83 -14.69 -5.73
N ALA A 65 -8.05 -15.18 -5.53
CA ALA A 65 -9.25 -14.63 -6.19
C ALA A 65 -9.71 -13.27 -5.64
N SER A 66 -9.52 -13.07 -4.33
CA SER A 66 -9.82 -11.82 -3.63
C SER A 66 -8.68 -11.50 -2.68
N PRO A 67 -7.77 -10.57 -3.04
CA PRO A 67 -6.64 -10.24 -2.20
C PRO A 67 -7.12 -9.59 -0.89
N SER A 68 -6.56 -10.04 0.22
CA SER A 68 -6.78 -9.40 1.52
C SER A 68 -5.97 -8.11 1.64
N ALA A 69 -6.32 -7.26 2.61
CA ALA A 69 -5.57 -6.04 2.89
C ALA A 69 -4.08 -6.33 3.15
N GLY A 70 -3.74 -7.42 3.85
CA GLY A 70 -2.35 -7.82 4.11
C GLY A 70 -1.58 -8.16 2.84
N GLN A 71 -2.21 -8.90 1.92
CA GLN A 71 -1.61 -9.23 0.61
C GLN A 71 -1.41 -7.98 -0.25
N CYS A 72 -2.34 -7.03 -0.22
CA CYS A 72 -2.18 -5.74 -0.88
C CYS A 72 -1.08 -4.87 -0.27
N ILE A 73 -0.94 -4.82 1.06
CA ILE A 73 0.17 -4.11 1.72
C ILE A 73 1.50 -4.69 1.28
N TYR A 74 1.63 -6.02 1.33
CA TYR A 74 2.86 -6.69 0.92
C TYR A 74 3.19 -6.40 -0.55
N ALA A 75 2.20 -6.54 -1.44
CA ALA A 75 2.36 -6.26 -2.86
C ALA A 75 2.69 -4.79 -3.14
N TRP A 76 2.07 -3.84 -2.43
CA TRP A 76 2.41 -2.42 -2.48
C TRP A 76 3.84 -2.15 -2.03
N TRP A 77 4.26 -2.77 -0.93
CA TRP A 77 5.60 -2.60 -0.39
C TRP A 77 6.65 -3.13 -1.37
N LYS A 78 6.41 -4.33 -1.92
CA LYS A 78 7.22 -4.96 -2.97
C LYS A 78 7.31 -4.10 -4.23
N TYR A 79 6.17 -3.60 -4.73
CA TYR A 79 6.11 -2.71 -5.88
C TYR A 79 6.88 -1.39 -5.65
N ARG A 80 6.82 -0.85 -4.43
CA ARG A 80 7.42 0.43 -4.07
C ARG A 80 8.93 0.34 -3.84
N PHE A 81 9.39 -0.68 -3.12
CA PHE A 81 10.76 -0.75 -2.60
C PHE A 81 11.64 -1.78 -3.31
N GLU A 82 11.07 -2.86 -3.86
CA GLU A 82 11.84 -3.95 -4.46
C GLU A 82 11.98 -3.83 -5.98
N ASN A 83 11.67 -2.68 -6.58
CA ASN A 83 11.66 -2.47 -8.03
C ASN A 83 10.83 -3.54 -8.80
N ALA A 84 9.85 -4.16 -8.14
CA ALA A 84 8.92 -5.09 -8.76
C ALA A 84 7.94 -4.31 -9.66
N GLN A 85 8.43 -3.76 -10.76
CA GLN A 85 7.65 -3.02 -11.74
C GLN A 85 6.74 -3.95 -12.55
N ASP A 86 7.00 -5.26 -12.52
CA ASP A 86 6.20 -6.27 -13.21
C ASP A 86 5.04 -6.75 -12.35
N ILE A 87 3.83 -6.40 -12.79
CA ILE A 87 2.54 -6.77 -12.19
C ILE A 87 2.39 -8.30 -12.07
N LYS A 88 3.07 -9.09 -12.91
CA LYS A 88 3.06 -10.56 -12.85
C LYS A 88 3.68 -11.12 -11.57
N THR A 89 4.47 -10.31 -10.86
CA THR A 89 5.12 -10.71 -9.61
C THR A 89 4.28 -10.39 -8.37
N LEU A 90 3.15 -9.69 -8.54
CA LEU A 90 2.20 -9.40 -7.46
C LEU A 90 1.54 -10.69 -6.99
N GLY A 91 1.56 -10.96 -5.68
CA GLY A 91 0.98 -12.18 -5.10
C GLY A 91 1.95 -13.34 -4.92
N ARG A 92 3.22 -13.20 -5.32
CA ARG A 92 4.30 -14.16 -4.98
C ARG A 92 4.82 -13.88 -3.59
N GLU A 93 4.41 -14.71 -2.63
CA GLU A 93 4.84 -14.74 -1.23
C GLU A 93 6.32 -15.14 -1.08
#